data_AF-A0A5T1UP23-F1
#
_entry.id   AF-A0A5T1UP23-F1
#
_cell.length_a   1.000
_cell.length_b   1.000
_cell.length_c   1.000
_cell.angle_alpha   90.00
_cell.angle_beta   90.00
_cell.angle_gamma   90.00
#
_symmetry.space_group_name_H-M   'P 1'
#
loop_
_entity.id
_entity.type
_entity.pdbx_description
1 polymer ?
#
loop_
_entity_poly.entity_id
_entity_poly.type
_entity_poly.pdbx_seq_one_letter_code
_entity_poly.pdbx_strand_id
1 'polypeptide(L)'
;MPLEKVKETIFAYDKEVIDCEVLRAKNVDLTHSKIYFQGILLTGSNELPNNPFYFGELDQDNTIKQDTPSYYFSPKDESSGLGRLSIFYKNDELCLLNYSI
;
A
#
# COMPACT_ATOMS: atom_id res chain seq x y z
N MET A 1 26.87 -15.79 4.70
CA MET A 1 25.84 -15.43 5.71
C MET A 1 24.78 -14.62 4.99
N PRO A 2 23.48 -14.93 5.11
CA PRO A 2 22.44 -14.00 4.67
C PRO A 2 22.58 -12.71 5.48
N LEU A 3 22.57 -11.54 4.83
CA LEU A 3 22.43 -10.30 5.59
C LEU A 3 21.05 -10.32 6.26
N GLU A 4 21.01 -10.10 7.57
CA GLU A 4 19.76 -9.94 8.30
C GLU A 4 19.01 -8.74 7.72
N LYS A 5 17.73 -8.94 7.36
CA LYS A 5 16.92 -7.85 6.82
C LYS A 5 16.63 -6.82 7.92
N VAL A 6 16.64 -5.54 7.53
CA VAL A 6 16.35 -4.42 8.44
C VAL A 6 14.84 -4.19 8.49
N LYS A 7 14.26 -4.10 9.69
CA LYS A 7 12.86 -3.70 9.86
C LYS A 7 12.79 -2.20 10.00
N GLU A 8 11.94 -1.55 9.20
CA GLU A 8 11.78 -0.10 9.20
C GLU A 8 10.39 0.31 9.68
N THR A 9 10.29 1.55 10.17
CA THR A 9 9.02 2.24 10.33
C THR A 9 9.05 3.48 9.45
N ILE A 10 8.22 3.48 8.41
CA ILE A 10 8.16 4.52 7.40
C ILE A 10 6.94 5.39 7.70
N PHE A 11 7.16 6.70 7.79
CA PHE A 11 6.10 7.70 7.88
C PHE A 11 5.97 8.38 6.53
N ALA A 12 4.77 8.36 5.99
CA ALA A 12 4.44 8.89 4.69
C ALA A 12 3.28 9.90 4.78
N TYR A 13 3.31 10.87 3.89
CA TYR A 13 2.40 12.00 3.82
C TYR A 13 1.79 12.14 2.43
N ASP A 14 0.86 13.10 2.29
CA ASP A 14 0.15 13.35 1.04
C ASP A 14 1.10 13.51 -0.17
N LYS A 15 0.74 12.84 -1.27
CA LYS A 15 1.42 12.80 -2.58
C LYS A 15 2.82 12.18 -2.58
N GLU A 16 3.24 11.54 -1.49
CA GLU A 16 4.53 10.85 -1.48
C GLU A 16 4.51 9.56 -2.30
N VAL A 17 5.70 9.18 -2.75
CA VAL A 17 5.95 7.97 -3.52
C VAL A 17 7.04 7.17 -2.85
N ILE A 18 6.73 5.91 -2.53
CA ILE A 18 7.68 4.95 -1.98
C ILE A 18 7.95 3.89 -3.03
N ASP A 19 9.21 3.71 -3.41
CA ASP A 19 9.62 2.64 -4.31
C ASP A 19 10.09 1.41 -3.52
N CYS A 20 9.33 0.32 -3.60
CA CYS A 20 9.66 -0.94 -2.94
C CYS A 20 10.97 -1.55 -3.45
N GLU A 21 11.41 -1.28 -4.68
CA GLU A 21 12.73 -1.74 -5.16
C GLU A 21 13.87 -1.03 -4.43
N VAL A 22 13.74 0.28 -4.18
CA VAL A 22 14.73 1.05 -3.40
C VAL A 22 14.82 0.51 -1.97
N LEU A 23 13.68 0.16 -1.35
CA LEU A 23 13.66 -0.45 -0.02
C LEU A 23 14.30 -1.85 -0.01
N ARG A 24 14.00 -2.69 -1.01
CA ARG A 24 14.63 -4.02 -1.17
C ARG A 24 16.14 -3.91 -1.36
N ALA A 25 16.61 -2.95 -2.17
CA ALA A 25 18.04 -2.70 -2.39
C ALA A 25 18.78 -2.25 -1.10
N LYS A 26 18.06 -1.62 -0.17
CA LYS A 26 18.54 -1.28 1.18
C LYS A 26 18.41 -2.43 2.19
N ASN A 27 18.04 -3.63 1.74
CA ASN A 27 17.82 -4.81 2.57
C ASN A 27 16.68 -4.64 3.61
N VAL A 28 15.68 -3.81 3.31
CA VAL A 28 14.52 -3.61 4.18
C VAL A 28 13.56 -4.78 4.06
N ASP A 29 13.06 -5.26 5.20
CA ASP A 29 12.03 -6.30 5.28
C ASP A 29 10.64 -5.71 5.07
N LEU A 30 10.17 -5.68 3.82
CA LEU A 30 8.84 -5.15 3.49
C LEU A 30 7.68 -5.95 4.09
N THR A 31 7.89 -7.20 4.52
CA THR A 31 6.84 -8.02 5.13
C THR A 31 6.60 -7.66 6.59
N HIS A 32 7.64 -7.26 7.31
CA HIS A 32 7.57 -6.97 8.75
C HIS A 32 7.84 -5.50 9.11
N SER A 33 8.12 -4.66 8.12
CA SER A 33 8.19 -3.20 8.27
C SER A 33 6.80 -2.61 8.38
N LYS A 34 6.71 -1.42 8.96
CA LYS A 34 5.45 -0.69 9.13
C LYS A 34 5.45 0.55 8.26
N ILE A 35 4.31 0.85 7.64
CA ILE A 35 4.08 2.12 6.94
C ILE A 35 2.92 2.82 7.64
N TYR A 36 3.16 4.07 8.03
CA TYR A 36 2.15 4.98 8.53
C TYR A 36 1.86 6.01 7.45
N PHE A 37 0.61 6.15 7.03
CA PHE A 37 0.17 7.18 6.10
C PHE A 37 -0.71 8.18 6.83
N GLN A 38 -0.31 9.46 6.86
CA GLN A 38 -0.98 10.49 7.66
C GLN A 38 -1.21 10.10 9.13
N GLY A 39 -0.23 9.38 9.71
CA GLY A 39 -0.29 8.86 11.08
C GLY A 39 -1.14 7.60 11.28
N ILE A 40 -1.77 7.08 10.22
CA ILE A 40 -2.55 5.83 10.26
C ILE A 40 -1.65 4.66 9.86
N LEU A 41 -1.54 3.64 10.71
CA LEU A 41 -0.86 2.39 10.38
C LEU A 41 -1.63 1.67 9.27
N LEU A 42 -0.94 1.37 8.17
CA LEU A 42 -1.52 0.60 7.07
C LEU A 42 -1.51 -0.90 7.42
N THR A 43 -2.70 -1.48 7.54
CA THR A 43 -2.89 -2.90 7.89
C THR A 43 -3.54 -3.73 6.76
N GLY A 44 -3.71 -3.13 5.58
CA GLY A 44 -4.46 -3.73 4.47
C GLY A 44 -5.98 -3.61 4.64
N SER A 45 -6.72 -4.16 3.68
CA SER A 45 -8.19 -4.21 3.69
C SER A 45 -8.70 -5.37 2.82
N ASN A 46 -10.01 -5.59 2.80
CA ASN A 46 -10.65 -6.63 2.00
C ASN A 46 -10.93 -6.14 0.58
N GLU A 47 -10.85 -7.04 -0.40
CA GLU A 47 -11.23 -6.76 -1.78
C GLU A 47 -12.73 -6.45 -1.87
N LEU A 48 -13.08 -5.42 -2.65
CA LEU A 48 -14.46 -5.03 -2.82
C LEU A 48 -15.20 -5.96 -3.80
N PRO A 49 -16.46 -6.32 -3.50
CA PRO A 49 -17.25 -7.13 -4.41
C PRO A 49 -17.44 -6.39 -5.75
N ASN A 50 -17.01 -7.03 -6.84
CA ASN A 50 -17.09 -6.55 -8.23
C ASN A 50 -16.08 -5.46 -8.66
N ASN A 51 -15.17 -5.04 -7.80
CA ASN A 51 -14.09 -4.12 -8.19
C ASN A 51 -12.74 -4.82 -7.97
N PRO A 52 -12.29 -5.63 -8.95
CA PRO A 52 -11.03 -6.34 -8.81
C PRO A 52 -9.89 -5.36 -8.55
N PHE A 53 -8.98 -5.75 -7.66
CA PHE A 53 -7.83 -4.94 -7.24
C PHE A 53 -8.15 -3.67 -6.44
N TYR A 54 -9.41 -3.42 -6.09
CA TYR A 54 -9.78 -2.36 -5.16
C TYR A 54 -10.10 -2.98 -3.80
N PHE A 55 -9.44 -2.50 -2.75
CA PHE A 55 -9.57 -2.99 -1.38
C PHE A 55 -10.01 -1.85 -0.48
N GLY A 56 -11.00 -2.09 0.36
CA GLY A 56 -11.58 -1.04 1.18
C GLY A 56 -12.83 -1.51 1.90
N GLU A 57 -13.45 -0.57 2.61
CA GLU A 57 -14.76 -0.74 3.19
C GLU A 57 -15.76 0.18 2.50
N LEU A 58 -17.01 -0.26 2.42
CA LEU A 58 -18.12 0.55 1.95
C LEU A 58 -18.88 1.16 3.13
N ASP A 59 -19.32 2.39 2.96
CA ASP A 59 -20.32 3.02 3.82
C ASP A 59 -21.73 2.51 3.51
N GLN A 60 -22.72 2.95 4.30
CA GLN A 60 -24.12 2.56 4.14
C GLN A 60 -24.69 2.90 2.76
N ASP A 61 -24.15 3.94 2.11
CA ASP A 61 -24.55 4.41 0.78
C ASP A 61 -23.79 3.70 -0.36
N ASN A 62 -23.07 2.60 -0.08
CA ASN A 62 -22.20 1.89 -1.02
C ASN A 62 -21.05 2.73 -1.61
N THR A 63 -20.67 3.80 -0.95
CA THR A 63 -19.48 4.60 -1.27
C THR A 63 -18.27 4.09 -0.50
N ILE A 64 -17.05 4.33 -0.99
CA ILE A 64 -15.83 4.01 -0.25
C ILE A 64 -15.77 4.82 1.05
N LYS A 65 -15.55 4.16 2.18
CA LYS A 65 -15.28 4.83 3.46
C LYS A 65 -14.05 5.71 3.36
N GLN A 66 -14.15 6.94 3.87
CA GLN A 66 -13.02 7.88 3.86
C GLN A 66 -12.30 8.02 5.20
N ASP A 67 -12.84 7.44 6.27
CA ASP A 67 -12.26 7.44 7.61
C ASP A 67 -11.30 6.28 7.86
N THR A 68 -11.21 5.32 6.93
CA THR A 68 -10.20 4.26 6.86
C THR A 68 -9.47 4.30 5.52
N PRO A 69 -8.21 3.81 5.43
CA PRO A 69 -7.51 3.76 4.16
C PRO A 69 -8.15 2.78 3.18
N SER A 70 -8.28 3.20 1.92
CA SER A 70 -8.59 2.32 0.80
C SER A 70 -7.39 2.15 -0.12
N TYR A 71 -7.38 1.08 -0.92
CA TYR A 71 -6.23 0.65 -1.69
C TYR A 71 -6.67 0.28 -3.10
N TYR A 72 -5.92 0.72 -4.10
CA TYR A 72 -6.10 0.32 -5.48
C TYR A 72 -4.78 -0.20 -6.04
N PHE A 73 -4.77 -1.47 -6.43
CA PHE A 73 -3.64 -2.10 -7.07
C PHE A 73 -3.78 -2.03 -8.60
N SER A 74 -2.76 -1.48 -9.25
CA SER A 74 -2.64 -1.41 -10.70
C SER A 74 -1.46 -2.30 -11.13
N PRO A 75 -1.72 -3.52 -11.62
CA PRO A 75 -0.68 -4.42 -12.10
C PRO A 75 0.11 -3.79 -13.25
N LYS A 76 1.43 -3.97 -13.26
CA LYS A 76 2.30 -3.53 -14.37
C LYS A 76 2.22 -4.49 -15.55
N ASP A 77 2.11 -5.78 -15.26
CA ASP A 77 1.82 -6.86 -16.20
C ASP A 77 1.05 -7.98 -15.45
N GLU A 78 0.37 -8.88 -16.17
CA GLU A 78 -0.42 -9.97 -15.56
C GLU A 78 0.46 -11.08 -14.95
N SER A 79 1.77 -11.09 -15.24
CA SER A 79 2.66 -12.23 -14.96
C SER A 79 3.68 -12.03 -13.84
N SER A 80 4.03 -10.79 -13.51
CA SER A 80 5.05 -10.47 -12.50
C SER A 80 4.49 -10.34 -11.08
N GLY A 81 3.18 -10.11 -10.94
CA GLY A 81 2.57 -9.75 -9.66
C GLY A 81 3.02 -8.39 -9.12
N LEU A 82 3.83 -7.64 -9.88
CA LEU A 82 4.32 -6.32 -9.52
C LEU A 82 3.43 -5.24 -10.10
N GLY A 83 3.25 -4.16 -9.36
CA GLY A 83 2.43 -3.04 -9.78
C GLY A 83 2.60 -1.79 -8.93
N ARG A 84 1.68 -0.87 -9.15
CA ARG A 84 1.50 0.32 -8.32
C ARG A 84 0.37 0.05 -7.35
N LEU A 85 0.59 0.30 -6.06
CA LEU A 85 -0.48 0.37 -5.06
C LEU A 85 -0.71 1.84 -4.72
N SER A 86 -1.87 2.37 -5.09
CA SER A 86 -2.35 3.67 -4.61
C SER A 86 -3.14 3.47 -3.34
N ILE A 87 -2.85 4.26 -2.32
CA ILE A 87 -3.50 4.24 -1.01
C ILE A 87 -4.17 5.59 -0.82
N PHE A 88 -5.47 5.59 -0.52
CA PHE A 88 -6.25 6.80 -0.31
C PHE A 88 -6.69 6.89 1.14
N TYR A 89 -6.57 8.07 1.73
CA TYR A 89 -7.09 8.36 3.06
C TYR A 89 -7.62 9.79 3.08
N LYS A 90 -8.93 9.95 3.27
CA LYS A 90 -9.63 11.24 3.10
C LYS A 90 -9.33 11.85 1.72
N ASN A 91 -8.64 13.00 1.69
CA ASN A 91 -8.27 13.72 0.48
C ASN A 91 -6.82 13.49 0.05
N ASP A 92 -6.10 12.62 0.76
CA ASP A 92 -4.67 12.40 0.55
C ASP A 92 -4.42 11.08 -0.18
N GLU A 93 -3.35 11.04 -0.97
CA GLU A 93 -2.89 9.84 -1.67
C GLU A 93 -1.43 9.50 -1.33
N LEU A 94 -1.14 8.22 -1.12
CA LEU A 94 0.21 7.66 -1.08
C LEU A 94 0.37 6.62 -2.18
N CYS A 95 1.52 6.64 -2.86
CA CYS A 95 1.82 5.70 -3.94
C CYS A 95 2.98 4.77 -3.55
N LEU A 96 2.77 3.46 -3.66
CA LEU A 96 3.82 2.43 -3.57
C LEU A 96 4.11 1.88 -4.97
N LEU A 97 5.33 2.10 -5.47
CA LEU A 97 5.80 1.56 -6.73
C LEU A 97 6.48 0.21 -6.53
N ASN A 98 6.42 -0.64 -7.56
CA ASN A 98 7.00 -1.99 -7.57
C ASN A 98 6.52 -2.83 -6.37
N TYR A 99 5.26 -2.60 -5.97
CA TYR A 99 4.55 -3.33 -4.94
C TYR A 99 4.12 -4.69 -5.48
N SER A 100 4.16 -5.74 -4.65
CA SER A 100 3.69 -7.08 -5.00
C SER A 100 2.52 -7.45 -4.08
N ILE A 101 1.45 -7.99 -4.66
CA ILE A 101 0.35 -8.62 -3.88
C ILE A 101 0.69 -10.07 -3.53
#